data_AF-A0A1E7LAZ5-F1
#
_entry.id   AF-A0A1E7LAZ5-F1
#
_cell.length_a   1.000
_cell.length_b   1.000
_cell.length_c   1.000
_cell.angle_alpha   90.00
_cell.angle_beta   90.00
_cell.angle_gamma   90.00
#
_symmetry.space_group_name_H-M   'P 1'
#
loop_
_entity.id
_entity.type
_entity.pdbx_description
1 polymer ?
#
loop_
_entity_poly.entity_id
_entity_poly.type
_entity_poly.pdbx_seq_one_letter_code
_entity_poly.pdbx_strand_id
1 'polypeptide(L)'
;RALRRAADSAYEAVAHPVEGTMLTVAGAAADAAVRHADSDPAAGAADVARAAHERSREALAETTGQLDVLRRAGVVDAGGSGLVAVLGALAGALEGGSGSEAEADGTQSERARPRPYEAPRRDERNDGGGDGDGSGGAYEVMYLLDADDAAVAALRERLDGMGDSLVVGGGDGLWSVHVHVDDAGAAVEAGLGAGRPHRIRVTHLASGGAASAAGGCRTAPVEAEAEAEAQPDAAADRSAPCAPSGRRGRAVVAVVHGDGLAGLCEEAGA
;
A
#
# COMPACT_ATOMS: atom_id res chain seq x y z
N ARG A 1 18.60 -6.81 13.04
CA ARG A 1 18.98 -5.51 12.39
C ARG A 1 18.21 -5.22 11.09
N ALA A 2 17.87 -6.21 10.25
CA ALA A 2 17.11 -5.97 9.02
C ALA A 2 15.78 -5.23 9.24
N LEU A 3 14.98 -5.64 10.23
CA LEU A 3 13.71 -4.96 10.57
C LEU A 3 13.89 -3.49 10.97
N ARG A 4 14.97 -3.15 11.67
CA ARG A 4 15.31 -1.74 12.00
C ARG A 4 15.51 -0.93 10.73
N ARG A 5 16.37 -1.42 9.83
CA ARG A 5 16.61 -0.75 8.55
C ARG A 5 15.33 -0.63 7.73
N ALA A 6 14.50 -1.67 7.68
CA ALA A 6 13.22 -1.62 6.97
C ALA A 6 12.27 -0.55 7.56
N ALA A 7 12.19 -0.44 8.89
CA ALA A 7 11.41 0.62 9.54
C ALA A 7 11.99 2.00 9.22
N ASP A 8 13.29 2.20 9.38
CA ASP A 8 13.96 3.48 9.10
C ASP A 8 13.74 3.90 7.64
N SER A 9 13.92 2.99 6.68
CA SER A 9 13.65 3.25 5.26
C SER A 9 12.18 3.56 4.98
N ALA A 10 11.23 2.94 5.68
CA ALA A 10 9.81 3.25 5.54
C ALA A 10 9.49 4.67 6.05
N TYR A 11 10.12 5.10 7.15
CA TYR A 11 10.00 6.47 7.66
C TYR A 11 10.63 7.48 6.71
N GLU A 12 11.82 7.19 6.16
CA GLU A 12 12.51 8.07 5.20
C GLU A 12 11.79 8.18 3.85
N ALA A 13 11.01 7.16 3.48
CA ALA A 13 10.28 7.15 2.23
C ALA A 13 9.07 8.09 2.23
N VAL A 14 8.47 8.36 3.40
CA VAL A 14 7.24 9.17 3.50
C VAL A 14 7.61 10.60 3.86
N ALA A 15 7.17 11.58 3.08
CA ALA A 15 7.53 12.99 3.32
C ALA A 15 7.00 13.53 4.66
N HIS A 16 5.79 13.13 5.04
CA HIS A 16 5.14 13.53 6.29
C HIS A 16 4.66 12.28 7.06
N PRO A 17 5.54 11.60 7.79
CA PRO A 17 5.18 10.39 8.52
C PRO A 17 4.24 10.71 9.69
N VAL A 18 3.24 9.86 9.90
CA VAL A 18 2.21 10.03 10.92
C VAL A 18 2.22 8.85 11.88
N GLU A 19 2.32 9.14 13.18
CA GLU A 19 2.19 8.12 14.24
C GLU A 19 0.73 7.66 14.39
N GLY A 20 0.51 6.42 14.82
CA GLY A 20 -0.78 5.75 14.76
C GLY A 20 -1.07 5.08 13.41
N THR A 21 -0.06 4.93 12.56
CA THR A 21 -0.13 4.21 11.27
C THR A 21 0.76 2.97 11.28
N MET A 22 0.89 2.30 10.14
CA MET A 22 1.79 1.16 9.97
C MET A 22 3.24 1.48 10.36
N LEU A 23 3.66 2.75 10.27
CA LEU A 23 5.00 3.19 10.65
C LEU A 23 5.27 2.96 12.15
N THR A 24 4.31 3.30 13.00
CA THR A 24 4.39 3.05 14.45
C THR A 24 4.53 1.56 14.75
N VAL A 25 3.74 0.74 14.05
CA VAL A 25 3.79 -0.73 14.20
C VAL A 25 5.13 -1.29 13.74
N ALA A 26 5.65 -0.81 12.60
CA ALA A 26 6.96 -1.21 12.07
C ALA A 26 8.11 -0.82 13.03
N GLY A 27 8.09 0.41 13.55
CA GLY A 27 9.06 0.91 14.51
C GLY A 27 9.10 0.05 15.78
N ALA A 28 7.92 -0.23 16.35
CA ALA A 28 7.77 -1.06 17.55
C ALA A 28 8.21 -2.52 17.33
N ALA A 29 7.85 -3.12 16.20
CA ALA A 29 8.26 -4.48 15.84
C ALA A 29 9.79 -4.58 15.69
N ALA A 30 10.39 -3.63 14.98
CA ALA A 30 11.83 -3.55 14.82
C ALA A 30 12.55 -3.38 16.18
N ASP A 31 11.94 -2.63 17.09
CA ASP A 31 12.48 -2.34 18.43
C ASP A 31 12.54 -3.61 19.27
N ALA A 32 11.47 -4.39 19.25
CA ALA A 32 11.45 -5.69 19.90
C ALA A 32 12.45 -6.65 19.27
N ALA A 33 12.55 -6.68 17.94
CA ALA A 33 13.50 -7.53 17.23
C ALA A 33 14.96 -7.24 17.63
N VAL A 34 15.34 -5.96 17.69
CA VAL A 34 16.68 -5.53 18.10
C VAL A 34 16.92 -5.88 19.57
N ARG A 35 15.99 -5.50 20.47
CA ARG A 35 16.12 -5.81 21.90
C ARG A 35 16.28 -7.30 22.16
N HIS A 36 15.49 -8.14 21.47
CA HIS A 36 15.56 -9.59 21.65
C HIS A 36 16.92 -10.14 21.22
N ALA A 37 17.37 -9.79 20.02
CA ALA A 37 18.67 -10.21 19.49
C ALA A 37 19.86 -9.72 20.34
N ASP A 38 19.77 -8.52 20.92
CA ASP A 38 20.81 -7.98 21.79
C ASP A 38 20.80 -8.65 23.19
N SER A 39 19.62 -9.07 23.67
CA SER A 39 19.47 -9.72 24.98
C SER A 39 19.86 -11.20 25.00
N ASP A 40 19.73 -11.89 23.87
CA ASP A 40 20.08 -13.30 23.72
C ASP A 40 20.86 -13.53 22.42
N PRO A 41 22.21 -13.59 22.50
CA PRO A 41 23.05 -13.86 21.33
C PRO A 41 22.85 -15.25 20.71
N ALA A 42 22.20 -16.18 21.42
CA ALA A 42 21.87 -17.51 20.91
C ALA A 42 20.50 -17.57 20.22
N ALA A 43 19.70 -16.51 20.30
CA ALA A 43 18.37 -16.44 19.70
C ALA A 43 18.43 -16.63 18.17
N GLY A 44 17.60 -17.53 17.67
CA GLY A 44 17.47 -17.77 16.24
C GLY A 44 16.64 -16.70 15.52
N ALA A 45 16.63 -16.77 14.19
CA ALA A 45 15.78 -15.89 13.38
C ALA A 45 14.28 -16.03 13.72
N ALA A 46 13.83 -17.25 14.04
CA ALA A 46 12.46 -17.54 14.47
C ALA A 46 12.10 -16.79 15.75
N ASP A 47 12.96 -16.81 16.78
CA ASP A 47 12.72 -16.12 18.05
C ASP A 47 12.63 -14.59 17.88
N VAL A 48 13.52 -14.03 17.05
CA VAL A 48 13.51 -12.61 16.73
C VAL A 48 12.24 -12.21 15.96
N ALA A 49 11.81 -13.03 15.00
CA ALA A 49 10.59 -12.79 14.24
C ALA A 49 9.34 -12.89 15.11
N ARG A 50 9.29 -13.87 16.03
CA ARG A 50 8.20 -14.02 17.00
C ARG A 50 8.13 -12.81 17.95
N ALA A 51 9.25 -12.37 18.50
CA ALA A 51 9.29 -11.17 19.36
C ALA A 51 8.82 -9.91 18.61
N ALA A 52 9.22 -9.75 17.34
CA ALA A 52 8.74 -8.67 16.49
C ALA A 52 7.23 -8.76 16.25
N HIS A 53 6.72 -9.95 15.94
CA HIS A 53 5.29 -10.19 15.72
C HIS A 53 4.47 -9.88 16.99
N GLU A 54 4.85 -10.41 18.14
CA GLU A 54 4.18 -10.17 19.42
C GLU A 54 4.08 -8.66 19.69
N ARG A 55 5.20 -7.93 19.59
CA ARG A 55 5.19 -6.48 19.83
C ARG A 55 4.37 -5.72 18.78
N SER A 56 4.38 -6.15 17.53
CA SER A 56 3.58 -5.51 16.46
C SER A 56 2.07 -5.57 16.75
N ARG A 57 1.58 -6.65 17.38
CA ARG A 57 0.17 -6.82 17.73
C ARG A 57 -0.28 -5.84 18.81
N GLU A 58 0.53 -5.64 19.84
CA GLU A 58 0.19 -4.71 20.92
C GLU A 58 0.36 -3.26 20.43
N ALA A 59 1.39 -2.95 19.63
CA ALA A 59 1.50 -1.65 18.97
C ALA A 59 0.30 -1.34 18.07
N LEU A 60 -0.21 -2.34 17.33
CA LEU A 60 -1.42 -2.18 16.53
C LEU A 60 -2.63 -1.84 17.39
N ALA A 61 -2.82 -2.49 18.54
CA ALA A 61 -3.93 -2.19 19.43
C ALA A 61 -3.86 -0.74 19.95
N GLU A 62 -2.64 -0.27 20.25
CA GLU A 62 -2.37 1.10 20.70
C GLU A 62 -2.71 2.16 19.64
N THR A 63 -2.64 1.84 18.33
CA THR A 63 -2.95 2.81 17.24
C THR A 63 -4.35 3.42 17.37
N THR A 64 -5.32 2.65 17.87
CA THR A 64 -6.69 3.12 18.13
C THR A 64 -6.72 4.42 18.96
N GLY A 65 -5.78 4.57 19.89
CA GLY A 65 -5.68 5.73 20.77
C GLY A 65 -4.84 6.88 20.21
N GLN A 66 -4.06 6.66 19.15
CA GLN A 66 -3.03 7.57 18.67
C GLN A 66 -3.56 8.58 17.65
N LEU A 67 -4.56 8.20 16.84
CA LEU A 67 -5.20 9.09 15.87
C LEU A 67 -6.68 9.31 16.22
N ASP A 68 -7.12 10.56 16.16
CA ASP A 68 -8.49 10.95 16.45
C ASP A 68 -9.51 10.23 15.55
N VAL A 69 -9.16 10.03 14.27
CA VAL A 69 -10.01 9.30 13.32
C VAL A 69 -10.18 7.83 13.73
N LEU A 70 -9.09 7.16 14.11
CA LEU A 70 -9.11 5.77 14.58
C LEU A 70 -9.87 5.65 15.90
N ARG A 71 -9.64 6.59 16.83
CA ARG A 71 -10.28 6.63 18.15
C ARG A 71 -11.79 6.79 18.04
N ARG A 72 -12.26 7.72 17.19
CA ARG A 72 -13.70 7.94 16.96
C ARG A 72 -14.37 6.74 16.30
N ALA A 73 -13.67 6.06 15.39
CA ALA A 73 -14.18 4.87 14.72
C ALA A 73 -14.07 3.60 15.58
N GLY A 74 -13.23 3.61 16.63
CA GLY A 74 -12.97 2.44 17.47
C GLY A 74 -12.26 1.31 16.70
N VAL A 75 -11.48 1.66 15.69
CA VAL A 75 -10.75 0.70 14.83
C VAL A 75 -9.25 0.93 14.93
N VAL A 76 -8.48 -0.11 14.64
CA VAL A 76 -7.02 -0.04 14.50
C VAL A 76 -6.64 0.43 13.09
N ASP A 77 -5.38 0.83 12.93
CA ASP A 77 -4.84 1.13 11.61
C ASP A 77 -4.86 -0.10 10.67
N ALA A 78 -5.38 0.09 9.46
CA ALA A 78 -5.50 -0.99 8.48
C ALA A 78 -4.13 -1.40 7.92
N GLY A 79 -3.22 -0.45 7.70
CA GLY A 79 -1.86 -0.72 7.23
C GLY A 79 -1.06 -1.50 8.26
N GLY A 80 -1.13 -1.09 9.53
CA GLY A 80 -0.55 -1.78 10.66
C GLY A 80 -1.08 -3.21 10.80
N SER A 81 -2.40 -3.40 10.63
CA SER A 81 -3.01 -4.74 10.64
C SER A 81 -2.45 -5.65 9.55
N GLY A 82 -2.26 -5.12 8.34
CA GLY A 82 -1.57 -5.84 7.25
C GLY A 82 -0.14 -6.23 7.62
N LEU A 83 0.63 -5.30 8.19
CA LEU A 83 2.00 -5.56 8.62
C LEU A 83 2.09 -6.64 9.72
N VAL A 84 1.19 -6.62 10.70
CA VAL A 84 1.09 -7.65 11.74
C VAL A 84 0.87 -9.03 11.11
N ALA A 85 0.00 -9.13 10.10
CA ALA A 85 -0.25 -10.38 9.39
C ALA A 85 1.00 -10.90 8.67
N VAL A 86 1.75 -10.01 7.99
CA VAL A 86 3.02 -10.36 7.33
C VAL A 86 4.06 -10.85 8.34
N LEU A 87 4.24 -10.14 9.46
CA LEU A 87 5.18 -10.55 10.51
C LEU A 87 4.79 -11.88 11.16
N GLY A 88 3.50 -12.14 11.31
CA GLY A 88 3.00 -13.43 11.81
C GLY A 88 3.29 -14.58 10.85
N ALA A 89 3.09 -14.34 9.55
CA ALA A 89 3.45 -15.32 8.52
C ALA A 89 4.97 -15.59 8.49
N LEU A 90 5.79 -14.55 8.63
CA LEU A 90 7.26 -14.68 8.72
C LEU A 90 7.68 -15.52 9.93
N ALA A 91 7.12 -15.24 11.12
CA ALA A 91 7.41 -16.03 12.32
C ALA A 91 7.04 -17.51 12.12
N GLY A 92 5.83 -17.79 11.63
CA GLY A 92 5.38 -19.16 11.37
C GLY A 92 6.19 -19.90 10.30
N ALA A 93 6.65 -19.20 9.26
CA ALA A 93 7.51 -19.78 8.24
C ALA A 93 8.89 -20.19 8.81
N LEU A 94 9.47 -19.34 9.66
CA LEU A 94 10.79 -19.58 10.28
C LEU A 94 10.76 -20.67 11.35
N GLU A 95 9.62 -20.91 11.99
CA GLU A 95 9.44 -21.99 12.96
C GLU A 95 9.31 -23.38 12.30
N GLY A 96 9.34 -23.47 10.97
CA GLY A 96 9.36 -24.73 10.22
C GLY A 96 8.00 -25.14 9.64
N GLY A 97 7.07 -24.20 9.45
CA GLY A 97 5.77 -24.44 8.84
C GLY A 97 5.83 -24.71 7.34
N SER A 98 6.33 -25.88 6.93
CA SER A 98 5.85 -26.52 5.69
C SER A 98 4.37 -26.78 5.86
N GLY A 99 3.52 -25.84 5.41
CA GLY A 99 2.07 -26.00 5.36
C GLY A 99 1.49 -26.66 6.60
N SER A 100 1.44 -25.95 7.73
CA SER A 100 0.30 -26.19 8.61
C SER A 100 -0.91 -25.74 7.81
N GLU A 101 -1.53 -26.69 7.10
CA GLU A 101 -2.97 -26.67 6.96
C GLU A 101 -3.46 -26.23 8.32
N ALA A 102 -3.96 -25.00 8.41
CA ALA A 102 -4.63 -24.55 9.60
C ALA A 102 -5.69 -25.62 9.84
N GLU A 103 -5.40 -26.54 10.75
CA GLU A 103 -6.40 -27.40 11.34
C GLU A 103 -7.46 -26.39 11.76
N ALA A 104 -8.59 -26.47 11.07
CA ALA A 104 -9.81 -25.85 11.49
C ALA A 104 -10.21 -26.58 12.79
N ASP A 105 -9.42 -26.41 13.84
CA ASP A 105 -9.79 -26.70 15.20
C ASP A 105 -10.85 -25.66 15.56
N GLY A 106 -12.09 -26.01 15.22
CA GLY A 106 -13.11 -26.32 16.21
C GLY A 106 -13.57 -25.23 17.17
N THR A 107 -12.81 -24.16 17.38
CA THR A 107 -13.25 -23.02 18.16
C THR A 107 -13.77 -21.98 17.19
N GLN A 108 -15.06 -22.07 16.91
CA GLN A 108 -15.84 -20.92 16.47
C GLN A 108 -15.78 -19.86 17.57
N SER A 109 -14.66 -19.14 17.69
CA SER A 109 -14.72 -17.78 18.17
C SER A 109 -15.68 -17.10 17.22
N GLU A 110 -16.86 -16.75 17.73
CA GLU A 110 -17.86 -16.01 16.99
C GLU A 110 -17.12 -14.92 16.22
N ARG A 111 -16.98 -15.11 14.90
CA ARG A 111 -16.55 -14.04 14.02
C ARG A 111 -17.60 -12.97 14.25
N ALA A 112 -17.29 -12.00 15.11
CA ALA A 112 -18.04 -10.78 15.22
C ALA A 112 -18.13 -10.28 13.78
N ARG A 113 -19.31 -10.45 13.18
CA ARG A 113 -19.55 -9.93 11.84
C ARG A 113 -19.13 -8.47 11.94
N PRO A 114 -18.20 -7.97 11.10
CA PRO A 114 -17.90 -6.56 11.12
C PRO A 114 -19.25 -5.86 10.97
N ARG A 115 -19.67 -5.14 12.01
CA ARG A 115 -20.84 -4.30 11.90
C ARG A 115 -20.53 -3.38 10.72
N PRO A 116 -21.44 -3.22 9.75
CA PRO A 116 -21.23 -2.25 8.68
C PRO A 116 -20.85 -0.94 9.35
N TYR A 117 -19.62 -0.47 9.09
CA TYR A 117 -19.24 0.88 9.44
C TYR A 117 -20.05 1.77 8.51
N GLU A 118 -21.20 2.24 8.99
CA GLU A 118 -21.88 3.35 8.36
C GLU A 118 -21.05 4.58 8.66
N ALA A 119 -20.32 5.07 7.64
CA ALA A 119 -19.68 6.37 7.73
C ALA A 119 -20.73 7.38 8.21
N PRO A 120 -20.45 8.21 9.23
CA PRO A 120 -21.40 9.23 9.67
C PRO A 120 -21.77 10.07 8.45
N ARG A 121 -23.07 10.12 8.14
CA ARG A 121 -23.59 11.02 7.11
C ARG A 121 -23.16 12.42 7.52
N ARG A 122 -22.41 13.11 6.66
CA ARG A 122 -22.16 14.55 6.84
C ARG A 122 -23.54 15.22 6.89
N ASP A 123 -23.95 15.65 8.07
CA ASP A 123 -25.00 16.65 8.17
C ASP A 123 -24.44 17.92 7.53
N GLU A 124 -25.06 18.37 6.43
CA GLU A 124 -24.74 19.60 5.70
C GLU A 124 -25.13 20.86 6.49
N ARG A 125 -25.02 20.83 7.82
CA ARG A 125 -25.23 21.98 8.69
C ARG A 125 -24.14 22.03 9.76
N ASN A 126 -22.95 22.42 9.34
CA ASN A 126 -22.05 23.11 10.25
C ASN A 126 -21.30 24.20 9.48
N ASP A 127 -21.96 25.36 9.37
CA ASP A 127 -21.30 26.61 9.04
C ASP A 127 -20.46 27.03 10.25
N GLY A 128 -19.13 27.02 10.12
CA GLY A 128 -18.21 27.70 11.03
C GLY A 128 -16.99 26.92 11.44
N GLY A 129 -15.87 27.15 10.76
CA GLY A 129 -14.52 26.70 11.16
C GLY A 129 -13.74 26.19 9.96
N GLY A 130 -13.01 27.09 9.31
CA GLY A 130 -12.17 26.73 8.17
C GLY A 130 -11.00 25.87 8.59
N ASP A 131 -10.90 24.70 7.97
CA ASP A 131 -9.67 23.92 7.78
C ASP A 131 -9.75 23.43 6.34
N GLY A 132 -8.63 23.58 5.60
CA GLY A 132 -8.55 23.60 4.15
C GLY A 132 -9.29 22.47 3.44
N ASP A 133 -9.75 22.75 2.22
CA ASP A 133 -10.20 21.70 1.33
C ASP A 133 -9.05 20.67 1.21
N GLY A 134 -9.26 19.50 1.80
CA GLY A 134 -8.35 18.36 1.72
C GLY A 134 -8.68 17.56 0.47
N SER A 135 -8.78 18.21 -0.70
CA SER A 135 -8.84 17.48 -1.94
C SER A 135 -7.44 16.92 -2.20
N GLY A 136 -7.24 15.65 -1.82
CA GLY A 136 -6.15 14.83 -2.34
C GLY A 136 -5.96 15.16 -3.82
N GLY A 137 -4.73 15.49 -4.24
CA GLY A 137 -4.46 15.96 -5.60
C GLY A 137 -5.20 15.15 -6.68
N ALA A 138 -5.71 15.81 -7.72
CA ALA A 138 -6.60 15.20 -8.72
C ALA A 138 -6.01 13.98 -9.46
N TYR A 139 -4.69 13.81 -9.43
CA TYR A 139 -3.97 12.71 -10.06
C TYR A 139 -3.04 12.01 -9.09
N GLU A 140 -3.02 10.69 -9.17
CA GLU A 140 -1.94 9.85 -8.65
C GLU A 140 -0.91 9.65 -9.76
N VAL A 141 0.33 10.04 -9.49
CA VAL A 141 1.47 9.83 -10.38
C VAL A 141 2.45 8.87 -9.71
N MET A 142 2.71 7.75 -10.38
CA MET A 142 3.69 6.76 -9.94
C MET A 142 4.74 6.53 -11.02
N TYR A 143 6.02 6.47 -10.67
CA TYR A 143 7.08 6.09 -11.58
C TYR A 143 8.29 5.51 -10.87
N LEU A 144 9.06 4.70 -11.61
CA LEU A 144 10.43 4.36 -11.22
C LEU A 144 11.37 5.44 -11.75
N LEU A 145 12.46 5.73 -11.04
CA LEU A 145 13.41 6.77 -11.37
C LEU A 145 14.84 6.27 -11.17
N ASP A 146 15.63 6.31 -12.25
CA ASP A 146 17.09 6.18 -12.14
C ASP A 146 17.67 7.57 -11.82
N ALA A 147 18.20 7.75 -10.61
CA ALA A 147 18.76 9.02 -10.13
C ALA A 147 19.71 8.81 -8.93
N ASP A 148 20.66 9.71 -8.75
CA ASP A 148 21.49 9.73 -7.54
C ASP A 148 20.76 10.31 -6.32
N ASP A 149 21.27 10.00 -5.13
CA ASP A 149 20.66 10.40 -3.86
C ASP A 149 20.48 11.91 -3.71
N ALA A 150 21.41 12.72 -4.27
CA ALA A 150 21.35 14.17 -4.17
C ALA A 150 20.23 14.75 -5.04
N ALA A 151 20.07 14.23 -6.26
CA ALA A 151 18.97 14.57 -7.15
C ALA A 151 17.60 14.18 -6.55
N VAL A 152 17.54 13.04 -5.86
CA VAL A 152 16.31 12.59 -5.19
C VAL A 152 15.95 13.45 -3.99
N ALA A 153 16.92 13.91 -3.20
CA ALA A 153 16.67 14.85 -2.11
C ALA A 153 16.02 16.15 -2.63
N ALA A 154 16.55 16.72 -3.71
CA ALA A 154 15.97 17.90 -4.34
C ALA A 154 14.59 17.62 -4.98
N LEU A 155 14.40 16.43 -5.57
CA LEU A 155 13.11 16.01 -6.12
C LEU A 155 12.04 15.92 -5.03
N ARG A 156 12.38 15.38 -3.85
CA ARG A 156 11.45 15.28 -2.71
C ARG A 156 10.92 16.65 -2.32
N GLU A 157 11.80 17.62 -2.06
CA GLU A 157 11.40 19.00 -1.70
C GLU A 157 10.48 19.62 -2.77
N ARG A 158 10.79 19.37 -4.05
CA ARG A 158 10.02 19.93 -5.15
C ARG A 158 8.64 19.29 -5.29
N LEU A 159 8.52 17.97 -5.15
CA LEU A 159 7.24 17.27 -5.21
C LEU A 159 6.37 17.50 -3.96
N ASP A 160 6.99 17.68 -2.80
CA ASP A 160 6.31 18.02 -1.54
C ASP A 160 5.59 19.37 -1.64
N GLY A 161 6.17 20.33 -2.38
CA GLY A 161 5.52 21.59 -2.70
C GLY A 161 4.41 21.52 -3.75
N MET A 162 4.21 20.38 -4.43
CA MET A 162 3.23 20.19 -5.51
C MET A 162 1.99 19.38 -5.08
N GLY A 163 2.06 18.66 -3.96
CA GLY A 163 1.07 17.64 -3.60
C GLY A 163 1.02 17.37 -2.10
N ASP A 164 0.14 16.45 -1.68
CA ASP A 164 -0.14 16.19 -0.26
C ASP A 164 0.26 14.78 0.22
N SER A 165 0.52 13.85 -0.71
CA SER A 165 0.75 12.43 -0.44
C SER A 165 2.00 11.93 -1.18
N LEU A 166 3.17 12.40 -0.75
CA LEU A 166 4.46 12.06 -1.34
C LEU A 166 5.11 10.86 -0.65
N VAL A 167 5.41 9.82 -1.43
CA VAL A 167 6.26 8.70 -1.05
C VAL A 167 7.38 8.53 -2.07
N VAL A 168 8.62 8.56 -1.60
CA VAL A 168 9.83 8.32 -2.41
C VAL A 168 10.69 7.29 -1.70
N GLY A 169 10.52 6.02 -2.07
CA GLY A 169 11.27 4.89 -1.52
C GLY A 169 12.28 4.36 -2.52
N GLY A 170 13.39 3.80 -2.04
CA GLY A 170 14.42 3.24 -2.90
C GLY A 170 15.82 3.49 -2.37
N GLY A 171 16.81 3.28 -3.24
CA GLY A 171 18.22 3.41 -2.92
C GLY A 171 19.08 2.82 -4.04
N ASP A 172 20.40 3.00 -3.94
CA ASP A 172 21.37 2.46 -4.88
C ASP A 172 21.10 2.86 -6.36
N GLY A 173 20.62 4.08 -6.57
CA GLY A 173 20.38 4.64 -7.89
C GLY A 173 19.00 4.36 -8.50
N LEU A 174 18.16 3.55 -7.85
CA LEU A 174 16.79 3.24 -8.30
C LEU A 174 15.75 3.62 -7.24
N TRP A 175 14.76 4.40 -7.66
CA TRP A 175 13.75 4.98 -6.77
C TRP A 175 12.34 4.72 -7.29
N SER A 176 11.39 4.58 -6.39
CA SER A 176 9.96 4.54 -6.65
C SER A 176 9.34 5.82 -6.09
N VAL A 177 8.68 6.58 -6.95
CA VAL A 177 7.98 7.80 -6.58
C VAL A 177 6.48 7.56 -6.71
N HIS A 178 5.74 7.99 -5.69
CA HIS A 178 4.28 8.08 -5.65
C HIS A 178 3.94 9.46 -5.13
N VAL A 179 3.16 10.22 -5.90
CA VAL A 179 2.69 11.54 -5.46
C VAL A 179 1.26 11.78 -5.92
N HIS A 180 0.44 12.38 -5.05
CA HIS A 180 -0.85 12.93 -5.44
C HIS A 180 -0.68 14.42 -5.75
N VAL A 181 -1.04 14.83 -6.97
CA VAL A 181 -0.86 16.19 -7.49
C VAL A 181 -2.05 16.61 -8.32
N ASP A 182 -2.29 17.92 -8.42
CA ASP A 182 -3.30 18.45 -9.34
C ASP A 182 -2.80 18.54 -10.79
N ASP A 183 -1.48 18.61 -10.98
CA ASP A 183 -0.84 18.62 -12.29
C ASP A 183 0.10 17.43 -12.44
N ALA A 184 -0.39 16.39 -13.12
CA ALA A 184 0.40 15.19 -13.40
C ALA A 184 1.61 15.48 -14.30
N GLY A 185 1.50 16.46 -15.21
CA GLY A 185 2.59 16.85 -16.10
C GLY A 185 3.75 17.43 -15.32
N ALA A 186 3.47 18.37 -14.41
CA ALA A 186 4.47 18.99 -13.56
C ALA A 186 5.24 17.96 -12.70
N ALA A 187 4.56 16.94 -12.19
CA ALA A 187 5.19 15.87 -11.41
C ALA A 187 6.13 14.98 -12.25
N VAL A 188 5.74 14.66 -13.49
CA VAL A 188 6.60 13.90 -14.42
C VAL A 188 7.79 14.75 -14.88
N GLU A 189 7.58 16.03 -15.17
CA GLU A 189 8.65 16.97 -15.50
C GLU A 189 9.64 17.16 -14.35
N ALA A 190 9.17 17.12 -13.10
CA ALA A 190 10.05 17.09 -11.94
C ALA A 190 10.95 15.84 -11.92
N GLY A 191 10.36 14.66 -12.17
CA GLY A 191 11.11 13.41 -12.31
C GLY A 191 12.14 13.45 -13.44
N LEU A 192 11.78 13.99 -14.61
CA LEU A 192 12.70 14.18 -15.75
C LEU A 192 13.85 15.13 -15.44
N GLY A 193 13.61 16.15 -14.61
CA GLY A 193 14.65 17.08 -14.16
C GLY A 193 15.64 16.45 -13.17
N ALA A 194 15.21 15.44 -12.42
CA ALA A 194 16.05 14.75 -11.43
C ALA A 194 16.79 13.52 -12.00
N GLY A 195 16.25 12.87 -13.03
CA GLY A 195 16.85 11.66 -13.59
C GLY A 195 16.06 11.06 -14.75
N ARG A 196 16.04 9.74 -14.84
CA ARG A 196 15.36 9.00 -15.93
C ARG A 196 14.13 8.26 -15.40
N PRO A 197 12.93 8.88 -15.43
CA PRO A 197 11.70 8.20 -15.03
C PRO A 197 11.30 7.15 -16.07
N HIS A 198 10.77 6.03 -15.59
CA HIS A 198 10.27 4.94 -16.43
C HIS A 198 9.11 4.21 -15.74
N ARG A 199 8.32 3.46 -16.53
CA ARG A 199 7.07 2.81 -16.08
C ARG A 199 6.09 3.78 -15.42
N ILE A 200 5.99 4.98 -15.98
CA ILE A 200 5.11 6.05 -15.49
C ILE A 200 3.64 5.58 -15.58
N ARG A 201 2.91 5.72 -14.48
CA ARG A 201 1.46 5.55 -14.40
C ARG A 201 0.84 6.83 -13.87
N VAL A 202 -0.24 7.24 -14.51
CA VAL A 202 -1.02 8.40 -14.09
C VAL A 202 -2.48 7.94 -13.98
N THR A 203 -3.04 8.10 -12.80
CA THR A 203 -4.44 7.74 -12.49
C THR A 203 -5.17 8.99 -12.05
N HIS A 204 -6.32 9.29 -12.66
CA HIS A 204 -7.18 10.37 -12.17
C HIS A 204 -7.94 9.91 -10.92
N LEU A 205 -7.79 10.62 -9.81
CA LEU A 205 -8.50 10.40 -8.55
C LEU A 205 -9.80 11.21 -8.60
N ALA A 206 -10.92 10.59 -8.94
CA ALA A 206 -12.20 11.28 -8.93
C ALA A 206 -12.55 11.73 -7.50
N SER A 207 -12.54 13.04 -7.24
CA SER A 207 -13.04 13.62 -5.99
C SER A 207 -14.50 13.17 -5.81
N GLY A 208 -14.77 12.41 -4.75
CA GLY A 208 -16.05 11.72 -4.54
C GLY A 208 -17.25 12.66 -4.40
N GLY A 209 -17.88 13.02 -5.52
CA GLY A 209 -19.26 13.48 -5.60
C GLY A 209 -20.16 12.33 -6.05
N ALA A 210 -20.90 11.73 -5.12
CA ALA A 210 -22.05 10.84 -5.31
C ALA A 210 -22.23 10.17 -6.70
N ALA A 211 -21.54 9.05 -6.96
CA ALA A 211 -22.04 8.08 -7.94
C ALA A 211 -23.10 7.20 -7.27
N SER A 212 -24.33 7.71 -7.24
CA SER A 212 -25.53 6.92 -7.01
C SER A 212 -25.58 5.76 -8.01
N ALA A 213 -25.85 4.57 -7.49
CA ALA A 213 -26.12 3.38 -8.29
C ALA A 213 -27.32 3.61 -9.21
N ALA A 214 -27.08 3.85 -10.50
CA ALA A 214 -28.02 3.56 -11.59
C ALA A 214 -27.35 3.72 -12.97
N GLY A 215 -27.44 2.66 -13.78
CA GLY A 215 -27.45 2.78 -15.25
C GLY A 215 -26.09 2.80 -15.92
N GLY A 216 -25.77 1.70 -16.62
CA GLY A 216 -24.53 1.57 -17.37
C GLY A 216 -24.38 2.60 -18.48
N CYS A 217 -23.15 3.05 -18.67
CA CYS A 217 -22.67 3.48 -19.97
C CYS A 217 -21.22 2.99 -20.11
N ARG A 218 -20.98 2.20 -21.16
CA ARG A 218 -19.66 1.68 -21.53
C ARG A 218 -18.84 2.85 -22.07
N THR A 219 -17.71 3.14 -21.47
CA THR A 219 -16.64 3.91 -22.13
C THR A 219 -15.48 2.96 -22.41
N ALA A 220 -15.29 2.68 -23.70
CA ALA A 220 -14.16 1.91 -24.22
C ALA A 220 -12.86 2.74 -24.11
N PRO A 221 -11.69 2.10 -24.02
CA PRO A 221 -10.42 2.80 -24.14
C PRO A 221 -10.29 3.40 -25.55
N VAL A 222 -9.98 4.69 -25.64
CA VAL A 222 -9.49 5.32 -26.87
C VAL A 222 -8.01 5.01 -26.98
N GLU A 223 -7.70 3.95 -27.71
CA GLU A 223 -6.38 3.73 -28.31
C GLU A 223 -6.26 4.69 -29.49
N ALA A 224 -5.34 5.66 -29.39
CA ALA A 224 -4.99 6.52 -30.50
C ALA A 224 -3.88 5.84 -31.32
N GLU A 225 -4.27 5.02 -32.29
CA GLU A 225 -3.39 4.61 -33.39
C GLU A 225 -4.00 5.06 -34.73
N ALA A 226 -3.16 5.69 -35.55
CA ALA A 226 -3.54 6.35 -36.79
C ALA A 226 -3.79 5.36 -37.94
N GLU A 227 -4.98 5.49 -38.53
CA GLU A 227 -5.48 5.22 -39.90
C GLU A 227 -4.72 4.26 -40.86
N ALA A 228 -5.43 3.22 -41.35
CA ALA A 228 -5.76 3.03 -42.79
C ALA A 228 -6.73 1.86 -43.09
N GLU A 229 -7.89 2.22 -43.70
CA GLU A 229 -8.69 1.53 -44.75
C GLU A 229 -9.59 0.27 -44.51
N ALA A 230 -10.92 0.54 -44.42
CA ALA A 230 -12.09 0.03 -45.20
C ALA A 230 -12.49 -1.48 -45.33
N GLN A 231 -13.54 -1.87 -44.54
CA GLN A 231 -14.88 -2.50 -44.83
C GLN A 231 -15.10 -3.71 -45.81
N PRO A 232 -16.26 -4.44 -45.76
CA PRO A 232 -16.98 -5.10 -44.64
C PRO A 232 -17.58 -6.50 -45.00
N ASP A 233 -18.22 -7.21 -44.05
CA ASP A 233 -19.57 -7.85 -44.11
C ASP A 233 -19.74 -9.16 -43.29
N ALA A 234 -21.00 -9.37 -42.87
CA ALA A 234 -21.70 -10.58 -42.44
C ALA A 234 -21.85 -10.87 -40.94
N ALA A 235 -23.08 -10.60 -40.48
CA ALA A 235 -23.67 -10.98 -39.21
C ALA A 235 -23.85 -12.51 -39.05
N ALA A 236 -23.68 -13.00 -37.82
CA ALA A 236 -24.35 -14.22 -37.35
C ALA A 236 -24.50 -14.21 -35.81
N ASP A 237 -25.75 -14.10 -35.40
CA ASP A 237 -26.33 -14.42 -34.10
C ASP A 237 -25.92 -15.83 -33.63
N ARG A 238 -25.35 -15.95 -32.42
CA ARG A 238 -25.47 -17.13 -31.54
C ARG A 238 -25.34 -16.73 -30.08
N SER A 239 -26.49 -16.63 -29.42
CA SER A 239 -26.62 -16.73 -27.96
C SER A 239 -26.11 -18.08 -27.45
N ALA A 240 -25.19 -18.07 -26.47
CA ALA A 240 -24.82 -19.24 -25.69
C ALA A 240 -24.63 -18.85 -24.21
N PRO A 241 -25.05 -19.69 -23.24
CA PRO A 241 -25.13 -19.32 -21.84
C PRO A 241 -23.76 -19.25 -21.15
N CYS A 242 -23.62 -18.26 -20.27
CA CYS A 242 -22.44 -18.03 -19.44
C CYS A 242 -22.27 -19.17 -18.41
N ALA A 243 -21.16 -19.91 -18.49
CA ALA A 243 -20.75 -20.86 -17.46
C ALA A 243 -20.17 -20.10 -16.25
N PRO A 244 -20.34 -20.62 -15.01
CA PRO A 244 -19.90 -19.91 -13.80
C PRO A 244 -18.38 -19.72 -13.79
N SER A 245 -17.95 -18.47 -13.66
CA SER A 245 -16.55 -18.10 -13.55
C SER A 245 -15.89 -18.82 -12.36
N GLY A 246 -14.88 -19.64 -12.67
CA GLY A 246 -13.99 -20.22 -11.68
C GLY A 246 -13.36 -19.15 -10.79
N ARG A 247 -13.07 -19.54 -9.55
CA ARG A 247 -12.48 -18.70 -8.50
C ARG A 247 -11.34 -17.85 -9.08
N ARG A 248 -11.50 -16.52 -9.03
CA ARG A 248 -10.42 -15.59 -9.34
C ARG A 248 -9.26 -15.89 -8.40
N GLY A 249 -8.18 -16.46 -8.94
CA GLY A 249 -6.92 -16.64 -8.22
C GLY A 249 -6.46 -15.28 -7.72
N ARG A 250 -6.09 -15.20 -6.44
CA ARG A 250 -5.41 -14.02 -5.89
C ARG A 250 -3.94 -14.13 -6.27
N ALA A 251 -3.36 -13.05 -6.77
CA ALA A 251 -1.93 -12.93 -6.97
C ALA A 251 -1.37 -11.94 -5.94
N VAL A 252 -0.19 -12.24 -5.39
CA VAL A 252 0.56 -11.33 -4.51
C VAL A 252 1.75 -10.82 -5.30
N VAL A 253 1.97 -9.52 -5.30
CA VAL A 253 3.17 -8.90 -5.90
C VAL A 253 4.05 -8.44 -4.76
N ALA A 254 5.23 -9.05 -4.63
CA ALA A 254 6.27 -8.60 -3.72
C ALA A 254 7.34 -7.82 -4.50
N VAL A 255 7.63 -6.60 -4.08
CA VAL A 255 8.75 -5.81 -4.60
C VAL A 255 9.84 -5.83 -3.54
N VAL A 256 11.00 -6.38 -3.91
CA VAL A 256 12.13 -6.58 -3.01
C VAL A 256 13.41 -6.06 -3.65
N HIS A 257 14.33 -5.59 -2.81
CA HIS A 257 15.60 -5.01 -3.27
C HIS A 257 16.67 -6.09 -3.42
N GLY A 258 17.24 -6.21 -4.63
CA GLY A 258 18.33 -7.13 -4.93
C GLY A 258 17.92 -8.60 -5.15
N ASP A 259 18.71 -9.30 -5.97
CA ASP A 259 18.44 -10.66 -6.44
C ASP A 259 18.27 -11.69 -5.31
N GLY A 260 18.91 -11.45 -4.16
CA GLY A 260 18.83 -12.35 -3.01
C GLY A 260 17.45 -12.37 -2.35
N LEU A 261 16.80 -11.21 -2.20
CA LEU A 261 15.43 -11.16 -1.67
C LEU A 261 14.42 -11.58 -2.73
N ALA A 262 14.70 -11.33 -4.02
CA ALA A 262 13.88 -11.80 -5.12
C ALA A 262 13.79 -13.33 -5.14
N GLY A 263 14.92 -14.03 -5.00
CA GLY A 263 14.95 -15.49 -4.93
C GLY A 263 14.13 -16.06 -3.76
N LEU A 264 14.18 -15.41 -2.58
CA LEU A 264 13.38 -15.82 -1.42
C LEU A 264 11.87 -15.62 -1.64
N CYS A 265 11.47 -14.57 -2.36
CA CYS A 265 10.07 -14.35 -2.73
C CYS A 265 9.58 -15.35 -3.78
N GLU A 266 10.40 -15.69 -4.79
CA GLU A 266 10.10 -16.72 -5.79
C GLU A 266 9.97 -18.11 -5.14
N GLU A 267 10.89 -18.47 -4.24
CA GLU A 267 10.82 -19.72 -3.46
C GLU A 267 9.55 -19.80 -2.59
N ALA A 268 9.04 -18.65 -2.13
CA ALA A 268 7.80 -18.53 -1.37
C ALA A 268 6.53 -18.47 -2.24
N GLY A 269 6.65 -18.51 -3.58
CA GLY A 269 5.53 -18.59 -4.52
C GLY A 269 4.99 -17.25 -5.04
N ALA A 270 5.82 -16.21 -5.06
CA ALA A 270 5.54 -14.94 -5.76
C ALA A 270 5.78 -15.03 -7.28
#